data_AF-A0A2D5H5R9-F1
#
_entry.id   AF-A0A2D5H5R9-F1
#
_cell.length_a   1.000
_cell.length_b   1.000
_cell.length_c   1.000
_cell.angle_alpha   90.00
_cell.angle_beta   90.00
_cell.angle_gamma   90.00
#
_symmetry.space_group_name_H-M   'P 1'
#
loop_
_entity.id
_entity.type
_entity.pdbx_description
1 polymer ?
#
loop_
_entity_poly.entity_id
_entity_poly.type
_entity_poly.pdbx_seq_one_letter_code
_entity_poly.pdbx_strand_id
1 'polypeptide(L)'
;MRKLNLNQILITALLISGFSFLSPVSVSAAEWGSVTGRFVYDGEAPKPTVQRQKGDPAVKDPAVCAAMDHLNNDLVVNPDNKGIANVFMYMRRAKEVHPDLKESKNKTLVFDQQGCTFKPHALVVRTDQKVIVKSGDPVAHNTHTFPLKNQAVNFILAPNDREGKEVENVIPEILPMQVKCDIHPWMTAYWFVVDHPYAVVSDKDGRFTIENLPAGKNDFRLWQEKAGYLDRKFVVNIKPGETIDLGEVKFKPSQFKE
;
A
#
# COMPACT_ATOMS: atom_id res chain seq x y z
N MET A 1 -70.66 -47.81 -59.48
CA MET A 1 -69.28 -47.65 -59.99
C MET A 1 -68.76 -46.26 -59.61
N ARG A 2 -67.52 -46.22 -59.08
CA ARG A 2 -66.70 -45.04 -58.68
C ARG A 2 -67.09 -44.35 -57.37
N LYS A 3 -66.19 -43.97 -56.46
CA LYS A 3 -64.78 -44.29 -56.12
C LYS A 3 -64.58 -43.65 -54.71
N LEU A 4 -63.73 -44.24 -53.88
CA LEU A 4 -63.39 -43.86 -52.49
C LEU A 4 -62.52 -42.57 -52.35
N ASN A 5 -62.39 -42.14 -51.08
CA ASN A 5 -61.30 -41.35 -50.41
C ASN A 5 -61.50 -39.81 -50.33
N LEU A 6 -61.10 -39.06 -49.28
CA LEU A 6 -60.33 -39.30 -48.04
C LEU A 6 -60.53 -38.09 -47.09
N ASN A 7 -60.41 -38.31 -45.78
CA ASN A 7 -59.90 -37.41 -44.71
C ASN A 7 -60.19 -35.89 -44.73
N GLN A 8 -60.90 -35.40 -43.71
CA GLN A 8 -60.56 -34.12 -43.07
C GLN A 8 -60.58 -34.26 -41.54
N ILE A 9 -59.41 -33.97 -40.97
CA ILE A 9 -59.04 -34.02 -39.55
C ILE A 9 -59.45 -32.67 -38.92
N LEU A 10 -60.16 -32.72 -37.78
CA LEU A 10 -60.39 -31.57 -36.92
C LEU A 10 -59.09 -31.18 -36.20
N ILE A 11 -58.71 -29.90 -36.27
CA ILE A 11 -57.67 -29.32 -35.41
C ILE A 11 -58.33 -28.31 -34.48
N THR A 12 -58.37 -28.65 -33.19
CA THR A 12 -58.79 -27.75 -32.09
C THR A 12 -57.55 -27.00 -31.62
N ALA A 13 -57.53 -25.67 -31.77
CA ALA A 13 -56.45 -24.82 -31.26
C ALA A 13 -56.73 -24.43 -29.80
N LEU A 14 -55.85 -24.82 -28.88
CA LEU A 14 -55.87 -24.43 -27.47
C LEU A 14 -54.89 -23.25 -27.27
N LEU A 15 -55.40 -22.07 -26.91
CA LEU A 15 -54.59 -20.90 -26.55
C LEU A 15 -54.19 -20.99 -25.07
N ILE A 16 -52.91 -21.22 -24.80
CA ILE A 16 -52.33 -21.12 -23.44
C ILE A 16 -51.61 -19.78 -23.35
N SER A 17 -52.16 -18.85 -22.57
CA SER A 17 -51.52 -17.57 -22.23
C SER A 17 -50.43 -17.81 -21.16
N GLY A 18 -49.17 -17.72 -21.55
CA GLY A 18 -48.03 -17.76 -20.62
C GLY A 18 -47.85 -16.41 -19.91
N PHE A 19 -48.07 -16.39 -18.59
CA PHE A 19 -47.67 -15.28 -17.73
C PHE A 19 -46.20 -15.45 -17.36
N SER A 20 -45.31 -14.69 -18.00
CA SER A 20 -43.89 -14.65 -17.65
C SER A 20 -43.69 -13.86 -16.35
N PHE A 21 -43.44 -14.57 -15.25
CA PHE A 21 -42.92 -13.97 -14.03
C PHE A 21 -41.47 -13.52 -14.27
N LEU A 22 -41.29 -12.23 -14.57
CA LEU A 22 -39.99 -11.58 -14.47
C LEU A 22 -39.68 -11.39 -12.98
N SER A 23 -38.88 -12.28 -12.40
CA SER A 23 -38.26 -12.04 -11.09
C SER A 23 -37.40 -10.78 -11.20
N PRO A 24 -37.55 -9.79 -10.31
CA PRO A 24 -36.61 -8.68 -10.28
C PRO A 24 -35.24 -9.25 -9.91
N VAL A 25 -34.28 -9.13 -10.84
CA VAL A 25 -32.88 -9.28 -10.50
C VAL A 25 -32.57 -8.12 -9.57
N SER A 26 -32.55 -8.39 -8.26
CA SER A 26 -31.95 -7.48 -7.30
C SER A 26 -30.48 -7.36 -7.69
N VAL A 27 -30.14 -6.31 -8.42
CA VAL A 27 -28.75 -5.87 -8.55
C VAL A 27 -28.37 -5.46 -7.13
N SER A 28 -27.76 -6.38 -6.39
CA SER A 28 -27.08 -6.03 -5.15
C SER A 28 -26.09 -4.93 -5.54
N ALA A 29 -26.30 -3.72 -5.04
CA ALA A 29 -25.28 -2.69 -5.14
C ALA A 29 -24.01 -3.30 -4.56
N ALA A 30 -22.93 -3.38 -5.33
CA ALA A 30 -21.69 -3.96 -4.84
C ALA A 30 -21.33 -3.27 -3.52
N GLU A 31 -21.29 -4.00 -2.40
CA GLU A 31 -21.08 -3.45 -1.04
C GLU A 31 -19.67 -2.86 -0.84
N TRP A 32 -18.95 -2.64 -1.93
CA TRP A 32 -17.55 -2.31 -1.99
C TRP A 32 -17.33 -1.17 -2.98
N GLY A 33 -16.37 -0.30 -2.69
CA GLY A 33 -15.90 0.72 -3.61
C GLY A 33 -14.41 0.96 -3.43
N SER A 34 -13.87 1.94 -4.13
CA SER A 34 -12.44 2.27 -4.07
C SER A 34 -12.26 3.74 -3.74
N VAL A 35 -11.08 4.09 -3.24
CA VAL A 35 -10.66 5.48 -3.07
C VAL A 35 -9.30 5.69 -3.70
N THR A 36 -9.14 6.81 -4.38
CA THR A 36 -7.86 7.31 -4.89
C THR A 36 -7.69 8.77 -4.53
N GLY A 37 -6.47 9.28 -4.68
CA GLY A 37 -6.16 10.69 -4.48
C GLY A 37 -4.66 10.93 -4.47
N ARG A 38 -4.28 12.14 -4.05
CA ARG A 38 -2.89 12.56 -3.91
C ARG A 38 -2.67 13.34 -2.62
N PHE A 39 -1.67 12.97 -1.84
CA PHE A 39 -1.19 13.79 -0.73
C PHE A 39 -0.23 14.86 -1.26
N VAL A 40 -0.51 16.13 -0.94
CA VAL A 40 0.19 17.29 -1.50
C VAL A 40 0.71 18.21 -0.40
N TYR A 41 1.93 18.71 -0.59
CA TYR A 41 2.55 19.72 0.26
C TYR A 41 1.99 21.11 -0.09
N ASP A 42 1.34 21.76 0.87
CA ASP A 42 0.63 23.03 0.69
C ASP A 42 1.58 24.23 0.85
N GLY A 43 2.55 24.33 -0.05
CA GLY A 43 3.56 25.39 -0.04
C GLY A 43 4.66 25.17 -1.07
N GLU A 44 5.71 25.99 -0.99
CA GLU A 44 6.93 25.73 -1.73
C GLU A 44 7.53 24.39 -1.27
N ALA A 45 7.87 23.52 -2.22
CA ALA A 45 8.49 22.25 -1.89
C ALA A 45 9.83 22.52 -1.18
N PRO A 46 10.08 21.93 0.00
CA PRO A 46 11.35 22.13 0.68
C PRO A 46 12.48 21.59 -0.19
N LYS A 47 13.61 22.29 -0.20
CA LYS A 47 14.83 21.77 -0.83
C LYS A 47 15.23 20.48 -0.10
N PRO A 48 15.46 19.37 -0.79
CA PRO A 48 15.93 18.15 -0.16
C PRO A 48 17.23 18.39 0.60
N THR A 49 17.32 17.90 1.83
CA THR A 49 18.53 17.98 2.63
C THR A 49 19.49 16.87 2.19
N VAL A 50 20.76 17.20 1.96
CA VAL A 50 21.80 16.19 1.75
C VAL A 50 22.10 15.52 3.08
N GLN A 51 21.85 14.22 3.18
CA GLN A 51 22.14 13.38 4.35
C GLN A 51 23.62 12.98 4.37
N ARG A 52 24.19 12.70 3.20
CA ARG A 52 25.61 12.39 3.01
C ARG A 52 26.09 12.96 1.69
N GLN A 53 27.23 13.63 1.70
CA GLN A 53 27.83 14.22 0.52
C GLN A 53 28.71 13.20 -0.21
N LYS A 54 28.76 13.29 -1.54
CA LYS A 54 29.68 12.53 -2.38
C LYS A 54 31.13 12.74 -1.93
N GLY A 55 31.86 11.65 -1.74
CA GLY A 55 33.27 11.65 -1.40
C GLY A 55 33.60 12.05 0.04
N ASP A 56 32.60 12.18 0.91
CA ASP A 56 32.82 12.46 2.33
C ASP A 56 33.63 11.33 2.99
N PRO A 57 34.89 11.58 3.42
CA PRO A 57 35.74 10.54 4.00
C PRO A 57 35.32 10.16 5.42
N ALA A 58 34.47 10.94 6.08
CA ALA A 58 33.93 10.62 7.40
C ALA A 58 32.82 9.55 7.33
N VAL A 59 32.25 9.32 6.14
CA VAL A 59 31.26 8.26 5.89
C VAL A 59 31.97 6.91 5.91
N LYS A 60 31.49 5.98 6.75
CA LYS A 60 31.93 4.58 6.73
C LYS A 60 31.66 3.96 5.36
N ASP A 61 32.65 3.25 4.81
CA ASP A 61 32.62 2.65 3.47
C ASP A 61 32.33 3.67 2.35
N PRO A 62 33.12 4.77 2.26
CA PRO A 62 32.77 5.94 1.44
C PRO A 62 32.74 5.65 -0.06
N ALA A 63 33.50 4.65 -0.52
CA ALA A 63 33.48 4.18 -1.91
C ALA A 63 32.09 3.69 -2.36
N VAL A 64 31.22 3.30 -1.43
CA VAL A 64 29.84 2.87 -1.68
C VAL A 64 28.87 3.90 -1.12
N CYS A 65 28.97 4.20 0.18
CA CYS A 65 27.99 4.98 0.92
C CYS A 65 28.07 6.49 0.71
N ALA A 66 29.13 6.96 0.05
CA ALA A 66 29.35 8.33 -0.40
C ALA A 66 29.78 8.37 -1.88
N ALA A 67 29.38 7.37 -2.69
CA ALA A 67 29.66 7.37 -4.13
C ALA A 67 28.93 8.49 -4.88
N MET A 68 27.82 8.98 -4.31
CA MET A 68 27.00 10.10 -4.77
C MET A 68 26.45 10.87 -3.58
N ASP A 69 25.81 12.02 -3.84
CA ASP A 69 25.02 12.70 -2.81
C ASP A 69 23.79 11.84 -2.49
N HIS A 70 23.57 11.59 -1.20
CA HIS A 70 22.36 10.94 -0.70
C HIS A 70 21.48 11.98 -0.03
N LEU A 71 20.24 12.07 -0.52
CA LEU A 71 19.23 12.96 0.06
C LEU A 71 18.56 12.27 1.26
N ASN A 72 18.13 13.08 2.22
CA ASN A 72 17.30 12.61 3.32
C ASN A 72 15.92 12.21 2.80
N ASN A 73 15.43 11.04 3.23
CA ASN A 73 14.13 10.50 2.85
C ASN A 73 13.04 10.74 3.92
N ASP A 74 13.37 11.45 5.01
CA ASP A 74 12.43 11.79 6.07
C ASP A 74 11.21 12.59 5.58
N LEU A 75 11.38 13.41 4.54
CA LEU A 75 10.33 14.09 3.80
C LEU A 75 10.72 14.25 2.33
N VAL A 76 10.06 13.50 1.46
CA VAL A 76 10.25 13.58 0.01
C VAL A 76 9.04 14.26 -0.62
N VAL A 77 9.24 15.47 -1.13
CA VAL A 77 8.23 16.25 -1.86
C VAL A 77 8.67 16.37 -3.31
N ASN A 78 7.80 15.96 -4.24
CA ASN A 78 8.05 16.16 -5.66
C ASN A 78 8.04 17.67 -5.97
N PRO A 79 9.10 18.24 -6.58
CA PRO A 79 9.19 19.67 -6.81
C PRO A 79 8.17 20.19 -7.84
N ASP A 80 7.75 19.35 -8.78
CA ASP A 80 6.89 19.72 -9.91
C ASP A 80 5.42 19.70 -9.53
N ASN A 81 4.98 18.67 -8.81
CA ASN A 81 3.56 18.45 -8.48
C ASN A 81 3.25 18.54 -6.98
N LYS A 82 4.24 18.83 -6.15
CA LYS A 82 4.14 18.95 -4.68
C LYS A 82 3.65 17.69 -3.98
N GLY A 83 3.61 16.54 -4.65
CA GLY A 83 3.22 15.26 -4.08
C GLY A 83 4.16 14.80 -2.97
N ILE A 84 3.60 14.26 -1.90
CA ILE A 84 4.36 13.79 -0.73
C ILE A 84 4.46 12.27 -0.78
N ALA A 85 5.67 11.75 -0.92
CA ALA A 85 5.92 10.32 -0.89
C ALA A 85 5.90 9.75 0.53
N ASN A 86 5.75 8.42 0.63
CA ASN A 86 5.90 7.68 1.88
C ASN A 86 4.86 8.02 2.96
N VAL A 87 3.68 8.53 2.57
CA VAL A 87 2.54 8.69 3.49
C VAL A 87 1.82 7.35 3.59
N PHE A 88 1.75 6.82 4.81
CA PHE A 88 0.92 5.67 5.13
C PHE A 88 -0.52 6.11 5.33
N MET A 89 -1.44 5.60 4.52
CA MET A 89 -2.88 5.69 4.73
C MET A 89 -3.41 4.32 5.10
N TYR A 90 -4.04 4.19 6.27
CA TYR A 90 -4.47 2.88 6.77
C TYR A 90 -5.68 2.94 7.69
N MET A 91 -6.50 1.89 7.67
CA MET A 91 -7.51 1.67 8.71
C MET A 91 -6.85 1.15 9.99
N ARG A 92 -7.34 1.55 11.17
CA ARG A 92 -6.84 0.95 12.43
C ARG A 92 -7.29 -0.49 12.62
N ARG A 93 -8.49 -0.80 12.12
CA ARG A 93 -9.12 -2.11 12.12
C ARG A 93 -10.07 -2.16 10.94
N ALA A 94 -10.02 -3.25 10.17
CA ALA A 94 -11.03 -3.56 9.17
C ALA A 94 -12.17 -4.34 9.85
N LYS A 95 -13.40 -3.82 9.81
CA LYS A 95 -14.57 -4.58 10.30
C LYS A 95 -14.98 -5.69 9.34
N GLU A 96 -14.76 -5.44 8.06
CA GLU A 96 -15.13 -6.33 6.97
C GLU A 96 -14.04 -6.30 5.92
N VAL A 97 -13.65 -7.47 5.42
CA VAL A 97 -12.61 -7.62 4.40
C VAL A 97 -13.24 -8.20 3.16
N HIS A 98 -13.01 -7.57 2.01
CA HIS A 98 -13.50 -8.06 0.72
C HIS A 98 -13.10 -9.53 0.55
N PRO A 99 -14.02 -10.43 0.15
CA PRO A 99 -13.73 -11.87 0.04
C PRO A 99 -12.45 -12.20 -0.73
N ASP A 100 -12.22 -11.53 -1.85
CA ASP A 100 -11.03 -11.73 -2.71
C ASP A 100 -9.72 -11.20 -2.12
N LEU A 101 -9.79 -10.43 -1.04
CA LEU A 101 -8.63 -9.82 -0.38
C LEU A 101 -8.34 -10.42 1.00
N LYS A 102 -9.08 -11.46 1.42
CA LYS A 102 -8.85 -12.18 2.68
C LYS A 102 -7.41 -12.66 2.81
N GLU A 103 -6.80 -13.06 1.69
CA GLU A 103 -5.40 -13.41 1.61
C GLU A 103 -4.64 -12.51 0.63
N SER A 104 -3.38 -12.25 0.93
CA SER A 104 -2.45 -11.60 0.02
C SER A 104 -2.15 -12.50 -1.18
N LYS A 105 -2.41 -11.99 -2.39
CA LYS A 105 -2.02 -12.69 -3.63
C LYS A 105 -0.51 -12.89 -3.72
N ASN A 106 0.25 -11.88 -3.34
CA ASN A 106 1.70 -11.97 -3.20
C ASN A 106 2.05 -12.30 -1.75
N LYS A 107 2.63 -13.47 -1.49
CA LYS A 107 3.04 -13.91 -0.14
C LYS A 107 4.42 -13.41 0.27
N THR A 108 5.15 -12.76 -0.64
CA THR A 108 6.55 -12.41 -0.40
C THR A 108 6.86 -11.00 -0.89
N LEU A 109 7.38 -10.16 0.00
CA LEU A 109 7.84 -8.81 -0.28
C LEU A 109 9.36 -8.80 -0.30
N VAL A 110 9.97 -8.00 -1.18
CA VAL A 110 11.42 -7.81 -1.21
C VAL A 110 11.76 -6.48 -0.58
N PHE A 111 12.75 -6.48 0.31
CA PHE A 111 13.32 -5.30 0.94
C PHE A 111 14.83 -5.34 0.76
N ASP A 112 15.39 -4.38 0.03
CA ASP A 112 16.76 -4.44 -0.46
C ASP A 112 17.63 -3.34 0.16
N GLN A 113 18.90 -3.64 0.36
CA GLN A 113 19.93 -2.68 0.77
C GLN A 113 20.76 -2.35 -0.46
N GLN A 114 20.64 -1.11 -0.96
CA GLN A 114 21.32 -0.69 -2.19
C GLN A 114 21.70 0.79 -2.14
N GLY A 115 22.96 1.09 -2.45
CA GLY A 115 23.56 2.41 -2.32
C GLY A 115 23.56 2.89 -0.87
N CYS A 116 23.84 2.00 0.08
CA CYS A 116 23.74 2.24 1.53
C CYS A 116 22.43 2.95 1.90
N THR A 117 21.32 2.44 1.36
CA THR A 117 19.95 2.89 1.58
C THR A 117 19.02 1.68 1.54
N PHE A 118 17.93 1.69 2.31
CA PHE A 118 16.90 0.66 2.24
C PHE A 118 15.88 0.96 1.13
N LYS A 119 15.43 -0.07 0.42
CA LYS A 119 14.44 0.04 -0.66
C LYS A 119 13.36 -1.06 -0.53
N PRO A 120 12.07 -0.71 -0.52
CA PRO A 120 11.53 0.66 -0.44
C PRO A 120 11.78 1.31 0.93
N HIS A 121 11.70 2.65 1.01
CA HIS A 121 11.84 3.40 2.28
C HIS A 121 10.64 3.19 3.21
N ALA A 122 9.44 3.05 2.65
CA ALA A 122 8.20 2.79 3.36
C ALA A 122 7.51 1.56 2.76
N LEU A 123 7.14 0.59 3.61
CA LEU A 123 6.59 -0.70 3.20
C LEU A 123 5.37 -1.06 4.04
N VAL A 124 4.27 -1.44 3.41
CA VAL A 124 3.16 -2.12 4.09
C VAL A 124 3.38 -3.63 3.99
N VAL A 125 3.26 -4.33 5.11
CA VAL A 125 3.43 -5.79 5.21
C VAL A 125 2.15 -6.37 5.79
N ARG A 126 1.51 -7.30 5.10
CA ARG A 126 0.40 -8.05 5.68
C ARG A 126 0.92 -9.21 6.54
N THR A 127 0.21 -9.57 7.60
CA THR A 127 0.61 -10.65 8.52
C THR A 127 0.68 -12.04 7.86
N ASP A 128 0.09 -12.20 6.67
CA ASP A 128 0.19 -13.41 5.85
C ASP A 128 1.31 -13.33 4.79
N GLN A 129 2.18 -12.32 4.87
CA GLN A 129 3.33 -12.13 3.99
C GLN A 129 4.66 -12.28 4.75
N LYS A 130 5.69 -12.65 4.01
CA LYS A 130 7.08 -12.61 4.46
C LYS A 130 7.84 -11.48 3.79
N VAL A 131 8.81 -10.89 4.48
CA VAL A 131 9.77 -9.95 3.88
C VAL A 131 11.10 -10.66 3.66
N ILE A 132 11.56 -10.71 2.41
CA ILE A 132 12.90 -11.18 2.05
C ILE A 132 13.83 -9.98 2.03
N VAL A 133 14.67 -9.89 3.05
CA VAL A 133 15.67 -8.84 3.17
C VAL A 133 16.91 -9.25 2.38
N LYS A 134 17.33 -8.42 1.42
CA LYS A 134 18.49 -8.66 0.55
C LYS A 134 19.51 -7.53 0.66
N SER A 135 20.72 -7.79 0.18
CA SER A 135 21.75 -6.77 0.01
C SER A 135 22.29 -6.80 -1.42
N GLY A 136 22.26 -5.66 -2.09
CA GLY A 136 22.88 -5.43 -3.40
C GLY A 136 24.20 -4.69 -3.32
N ASP A 137 24.62 -4.27 -2.12
CA ASP A 137 25.83 -3.50 -1.90
C ASP A 137 27.05 -4.40 -1.66
N PRO A 138 28.25 -3.99 -2.13
CA PRO A 138 29.49 -4.75 -1.93
C PRO A 138 30.08 -4.55 -0.51
N VAL A 139 29.26 -4.14 0.46
CA VAL A 139 29.61 -3.98 1.87
C VAL A 139 28.52 -4.62 2.75
N ALA A 140 28.89 -4.98 3.97
CA ALA A 140 27.95 -5.61 4.91
C ALA A 140 27.02 -4.57 5.53
N HIS A 141 25.76 -4.92 5.69
CA HIS A 141 24.74 -4.11 6.34
C HIS A 141 23.95 -5.00 7.31
N ASN A 142 23.38 -4.41 8.36
CA ASN A 142 22.41 -5.11 9.20
C ASN A 142 21.00 -4.54 9.01
N THR A 143 20.00 -5.37 9.32
CA THR A 143 18.61 -4.97 9.41
C THR A 143 18.14 -5.18 10.83
N HIS A 144 17.89 -4.09 11.53
CA HIS A 144 17.38 -4.05 12.89
C HIS A 144 15.97 -3.45 12.87
N THR A 145 14.97 -4.22 13.30
CA THR A 145 13.57 -3.77 13.38
C THR A 145 13.20 -3.37 14.80
N PHE A 146 12.29 -2.39 14.91
CA PHE A 146 11.77 -1.89 16.19
C PHE A 146 10.24 -2.02 16.30
N PRO A 147 9.68 -3.25 16.25
CA PRO A 147 8.25 -3.48 16.43
C PRO A 147 7.78 -3.15 17.84
N LEU A 148 6.46 -2.89 18.00
CA LEU A 148 5.84 -2.74 19.32
C LEU A 148 5.31 -4.07 19.86
N LYS A 149 4.89 -5.00 18.99
CA LYS A 149 4.28 -6.27 19.39
C LYS A 149 4.98 -7.50 18.86
N ASN A 150 5.53 -7.43 17.64
CA ASN A 150 6.30 -8.53 17.07
C ASN A 150 7.66 -8.67 17.75
N GLN A 151 8.34 -9.79 17.52
CA GLN A 151 9.73 -9.95 17.92
C GLN A 151 10.64 -9.06 17.07
N ALA A 152 11.47 -8.25 17.72
CA ALA A 152 12.54 -7.50 17.06
C ALA A 152 13.56 -8.48 16.46
N VAL A 153 14.04 -8.17 15.26
CA VAL A 153 15.14 -8.88 14.62
C VAL A 153 16.33 -7.95 14.47
N ASN A 154 17.53 -8.50 14.59
CA ASN A 154 18.77 -7.82 14.23
C ASN A 154 19.72 -8.86 13.61
N PHE A 155 20.04 -8.70 12.33
CA PHE A 155 20.94 -9.61 11.63
C PHE A 155 21.72 -8.88 10.55
N ILE A 156 22.93 -9.38 10.27
CA ILE A 156 23.81 -8.89 9.22
C ILE A 156 23.59 -9.71 7.95
N LEU A 157 23.60 -9.05 6.79
CA LEU A 157 23.76 -9.68 5.49
C LEU A 157 25.18 -9.45 4.98
N ALA A 158 25.73 -10.47 4.32
CA ALA A 158 27.02 -10.36 3.67
C ALA A 158 26.95 -9.40 2.46
N PRO A 159 28.11 -8.87 2.00
CA PRO A 159 28.18 -8.16 0.73
C PRO A 159 27.53 -8.93 -0.41
N ASN A 160 26.70 -8.26 -1.21
CA ASN A 160 25.99 -8.82 -2.37
C ASN A 160 25.10 -10.05 -2.07
N ASP A 161 24.59 -10.21 -0.85
CA ASP A 161 23.68 -11.30 -0.51
C ASP A 161 22.31 -11.14 -1.21
N ARG A 162 22.16 -11.82 -2.35
CA ARG A 162 20.93 -11.83 -3.16
C ARG A 162 19.96 -12.95 -2.81
N GLU A 163 20.38 -13.94 -2.03
CA GLU A 163 19.47 -14.95 -1.46
C GLU A 163 18.64 -14.27 -0.35
N GLY A 164 19.32 -13.58 0.55
CA GLY A 164 18.73 -12.78 1.60
C GLY A 164 18.21 -13.61 2.77
N LYS A 165 17.48 -12.95 3.67
CA LYS A 165 16.89 -13.56 4.87
C LYS A 165 15.40 -13.25 4.97
N GLU A 166 14.60 -14.26 5.29
CA GLU A 166 13.18 -14.08 5.57
C GLU A 166 12.96 -13.46 6.95
N VAL A 167 12.03 -12.51 7.02
CA VAL A 167 11.49 -11.93 8.25
C VAL A 167 9.97 -12.08 8.21
N GLU A 168 9.40 -12.60 9.29
CA GLU A 168 7.96 -12.77 9.45
C GLU A 168 7.46 -11.85 10.57
N ASN A 169 6.37 -11.14 10.30
CA ASN A 169 5.66 -10.33 11.30
C ASN A 169 4.19 -10.76 11.32
N VAL A 170 3.84 -11.62 12.26
CA VAL A 170 2.53 -12.30 12.31
C VAL A 170 1.48 -11.53 13.14
N ILE A 171 1.87 -10.45 13.83
CA ILE A 171 0.98 -9.63 14.66
C ILE A 171 0.83 -8.24 14.01
N PRO A 172 -0.39 -7.70 13.86
CA PRO A 172 -0.56 -6.34 13.34
C PRO A 172 -0.05 -5.29 14.34
N GLU A 173 0.73 -4.35 13.82
CA GLU A 173 1.26 -3.21 14.57
C GLU A 173 0.24 -2.05 14.60
N ILE A 174 0.44 -1.11 15.53
CA ILE A 174 -0.45 0.07 15.65
C ILE A 174 0.09 1.32 14.95
N LEU A 175 1.37 1.29 14.57
CA LEU A 175 2.15 2.35 13.95
C LEU A 175 3.19 1.73 13.01
N PRO A 176 3.62 2.45 11.97
CA PRO A 176 4.81 2.07 11.20
C PRO A 176 6.02 1.94 12.12
N MET A 177 6.66 0.76 12.11
CA MET A 177 7.86 0.46 12.88
C MET A 177 9.12 0.86 12.10
N GLN A 178 10.09 1.43 12.81
CA GLN A 178 11.37 1.79 12.21
C GLN A 178 12.20 0.52 11.91
N VAL A 179 12.94 0.59 10.81
CA VAL A 179 13.99 -0.35 10.42
C VAL A 179 15.28 0.44 10.24
N LYS A 180 16.38 -0.04 10.80
CA LYS A 180 17.67 0.65 10.81
C LYS A 180 18.84 -0.28 10.50
N CYS A 181 19.88 0.26 9.88
CA CYS A 181 21.22 -0.33 9.89
C CYS A 181 22.04 0.30 11.03
N ASP A 182 22.50 -0.50 11.98
CA ASP A 182 23.41 -0.07 13.04
C ASP A 182 24.84 0.15 12.53
N ILE A 183 25.24 -0.53 11.44
CA ILE A 183 26.56 -0.37 10.81
C ILE A 183 26.64 0.98 10.07
N HIS A 184 25.54 1.39 9.43
CA HIS A 184 25.41 2.60 8.62
C HIS A 184 24.20 3.40 9.11
N PRO A 185 24.33 4.18 10.21
CA PRO A 185 23.20 4.70 10.99
C PRO A 185 22.22 5.61 10.25
N TRP A 186 22.60 6.11 9.08
CA TRP A 186 21.77 6.91 8.19
C TRP A 186 20.73 6.09 7.41
N MET A 187 20.89 4.77 7.33
CA MET A 187 19.94 3.89 6.68
C MET A 187 18.75 3.69 7.61
N THR A 188 17.66 4.38 7.30
CA THR A 188 16.36 4.20 7.95
C THR A 188 15.31 3.83 6.92
N ALA A 189 14.28 3.13 7.37
CA ALA A 189 13.07 2.81 6.63
C ALA A 189 11.94 2.50 7.63
N TYR A 190 10.73 2.32 7.12
CA TYR A 190 9.54 2.03 7.92
C TYR A 190 8.74 0.88 7.33
N TRP A 191 8.44 -0.10 8.15
CA TRP A 191 7.49 -1.17 7.82
C TRP A 191 6.21 -0.94 8.61
N PHE A 192 5.06 -1.15 7.99
CA PHE A 192 3.79 -1.13 8.70
C PHE A 192 3.06 -2.44 8.53
N VAL A 193 2.97 -3.20 9.63
CA VAL A 193 2.41 -4.55 9.66
C VAL A 193 0.91 -4.47 9.94
N VAL A 194 0.09 -5.00 9.03
CA VAL A 194 -1.38 -5.00 9.12
C VAL A 194 -1.95 -6.40 8.88
N ASP A 195 -3.12 -6.70 9.41
CA ASP A 195 -3.82 -7.97 9.20
C ASP A 195 -4.94 -7.87 8.16
N HIS A 196 -5.01 -6.76 7.43
CA HIS A 196 -6.05 -6.44 6.46
C HIS A 196 -5.48 -5.74 5.22
N PRO A 197 -6.19 -5.72 4.08
CA PRO A 197 -5.69 -5.12 2.84
C PRO A 197 -5.76 -3.59 2.78
N TYR A 198 -6.46 -2.93 3.70
CA TYR A 198 -6.76 -1.49 3.63
C TYR A 198 -5.66 -0.60 4.23
N ALA A 199 -4.44 -0.76 3.71
CA ALA A 199 -3.29 0.10 3.99
C ALA A 199 -2.48 0.31 2.70
N VAL A 200 -2.00 1.53 2.49
CA VAL A 200 -1.22 1.91 1.30
C VAL A 200 -0.17 2.95 1.68
N VAL A 201 0.91 2.99 0.88
CA VAL A 201 1.95 4.02 0.94
C VAL A 201 1.84 4.88 -0.31
N SER A 202 1.86 6.20 -0.18
CA SER A 202 1.87 7.09 -1.33
C SER A 202 3.16 6.98 -2.14
N ASP A 203 3.02 7.06 -3.46
CA ASP A 203 4.16 7.03 -4.39
C ASP A 203 4.94 8.36 -4.40
N LYS A 204 5.98 8.43 -5.24
CA LYS A 204 6.82 9.63 -5.40
C LYS A 204 6.06 10.90 -5.79
N ASP A 205 4.86 10.76 -6.37
CA ASP A 205 3.98 11.84 -6.80
C ASP A 205 2.83 12.04 -5.81
N GLY A 206 2.91 11.42 -4.63
CA GLY A 206 1.91 11.47 -3.56
C GLY A 206 0.64 10.68 -3.83
N ARG A 207 0.56 9.91 -4.92
CA ARG A 207 -0.67 9.21 -5.31
C ARG A 207 -0.88 7.97 -4.45
N PHE A 208 -2.13 7.64 -4.21
CA PHE A 208 -2.53 6.41 -3.54
C PHE A 208 -3.84 5.88 -4.13
N THR A 209 -4.06 4.58 -3.98
CA THR A 209 -5.33 3.92 -4.26
C THR A 209 -5.54 2.81 -3.23
N ILE A 210 -6.75 2.72 -2.67
CA ILE A 210 -7.19 1.56 -1.89
C ILE A 210 -8.46 1.04 -2.55
N GLU A 211 -8.41 -0.20 -3.00
CA GLU A 211 -9.52 -0.84 -3.71
C GLU A 211 -10.39 -1.67 -2.78
N ASN A 212 -11.63 -1.91 -3.20
CA ASN A 212 -12.56 -2.87 -2.57
C ASN A 212 -12.77 -2.64 -1.06
N LEU A 213 -12.86 -1.39 -0.66
CA LEU A 213 -13.23 -0.96 0.68
C LEU A 213 -14.73 -1.17 0.93
N PRO A 214 -15.15 -1.51 2.17
CA PRO A 214 -16.57 -1.56 2.51
C PRO A 214 -17.26 -0.22 2.20
N ALA A 215 -18.46 -0.27 1.62
CA ALA A 215 -19.25 0.91 1.37
C ALA A 215 -19.62 1.64 2.69
N GLY A 216 -19.77 2.96 2.61
CA GLY A 216 -20.06 3.83 3.75
C GLY A 216 -18.82 4.47 4.37
N LYS A 217 -18.93 4.88 5.63
CA LYS A 217 -17.90 5.66 6.33
C LYS A 217 -16.74 4.77 6.79
N ASN A 218 -15.56 5.03 6.26
CA ASN A 218 -14.31 4.39 6.64
C ASN A 218 -13.40 5.42 7.32
N ASP A 219 -12.82 5.06 8.47
CA ASP A 219 -11.89 5.91 9.24
C ASP A 219 -10.45 5.46 8.98
N PHE A 220 -9.65 6.36 8.41
CA PHE A 220 -8.24 6.16 8.15
C PHE A 220 -7.35 6.99 9.08
N ARG A 221 -6.11 6.54 9.21
CA ARG A 221 -5.00 7.29 9.78
C ARG A 221 -4.04 7.62 8.65
N LEU A 222 -3.53 8.84 8.69
CA LEU A 222 -2.49 9.32 7.79
C LEU A 222 -1.25 9.58 8.63
N TRP A 223 -0.17 8.86 8.32
CA TRP A 223 1.09 8.95 9.05
C TRP A 223 2.26 9.09 8.08
N GLN A 224 3.24 9.90 8.42
CA GLN A 224 4.45 10.13 7.63
C GLN A 224 5.63 10.35 8.59
N GLU A 225 6.81 9.83 8.27
CA GLU A 225 7.98 9.77 9.17
C GLU A 225 8.29 11.08 9.89
N LYS A 226 8.43 12.19 9.14
CA LYS A 226 8.80 13.49 9.69
C LYS A 226 7.64 14.18 10.42
N ALA A 227 6.40 13.92 10.02
CA ALA A 227 5.23 14.54 10.62
C ALA A 227 4.63 13.77 11.80
N GLY A 228 4.94 12.47 11.91
CA GLY A 228 4.11 11.55 12.67
C GLY A 228 2.71 11.46 12.07
N TYR A 229 1.67 11.72 12.87
CA TYR A 229 0.29 11.71 12.37
C TYR A 229 -0.05 13.02 11.65
N LEU A 230 -0.28 12.92 10.35
CA LEU A 230 -0.86 13.99 9.54
C LEU A 230 -2.36 14.15 9.82
N ASP A 231 -3.06 13.02 9.97
CA ASP A 231 -4.45 12.98 10.40
C ASP A 231 -4.73 11.70 11.20
N ARG A 232 -5.37 11.85 12.35
CA ARG A 232 -5.81 10.73 13.20
C ARG A 232 -7.27 10.36 12.93
N LYS A 233 -8.02 11.00 12.05
CA LYS A 233 -9.42 10.65 11.81
C LYS A 233 -9.84 11.07 10.40
N PHE A 234 -9.18 10.51 9.40
CA PHE A 234 -9.44 10.81 8.01
C PHE A 234 -10.63 9.97 7.52
N VAL A 235 -11.83 10.54 7.59
CA VAL A 235 -13.07 9.82 7.25
C VAL A 235 -13.37 9.97 5.76
N VAL A 236 -13.49 8.85 5.07
CA VAL A 236 -13.92 8.79 3.66
C VAL A 236 -15.22 8.01 3.57
N ASN A 237 -16.21 8.56 2.85
CA ASN A 237 -17.47 7.87 2.59
C ASN A 237 -17.42 7.16 1.24
N ILE A 238 -17.20 5.85 1.25
CA ILE A 238 -17.09 5.00 0.07
C ILE A 238 -18.48 4.72 -0.50
N LYS A 239 -18.59 4.82 -1.83
CA LYS A 239 -19.82 4.52 -2.56
C LYS A 239 -19.74 3.13 -3.19
N PRO A 240 -20.83 2.35 -3.15
CA PRO A 240 -20.87 1.01 -3.72
C PRO A 240 -20.63 1.06 -5.24
N GLY A 241 -19.70 0.23 -5.73
CA GLY A 241 -19.36 0.10 -7.15
C GLY A 241 -18.61 1.28 -7.78
N GLU A 242 -18.23 2.29 -6.99
CA GLU A 242 -17.54 3.50 -7.49
C GLU A 242 -16.10 3.59 -6.98
N THR A 243 -15.23 4.22 -7.77
CA THR A 243 -13.95 4.76 -7.29
C THR A 243 -14.12 6.23 -6.99
N ILE A 244 -13.97 6.63 -5.74
CA ILE A 244 -13.99 8.03 -5.33
C ILE A 244 -12.58 8.59 -5.46
N ASP A 245 -12.44 9.65 -6.24
CA ASP A 245 -11.23 10.46 -6.27
C ASP A 245 -11.35 11.61 -5.26
N LEU A 246 -10.44 11.64 -4.29
CA LEU A 246 -10.33 12.70 -3.30
C LEU A 246 -9.63 13.96 -3.83
N GLY A 247 -9.06 13.88 -5.03
CA GLY A 247 -8.22 14.94 -5.59
C GLY A 247 -6.96 15.14 -4.75
N GLU A 248 -6.66 16.40 -4.43
CA GLU A 248 -5.52 16.76 -3.59
C GLU A 248 -5.92 16.86 -2.12
N VAL A 249 -5.29 16.03 -1.28
CA VAL A 249 -5.33 16.12 0.17
C VAL A 249 -4.09 16.89 0.63
N LYS A 250 -4.29 18.14 1.02
CA LYS A 250 -3.21 19.11 1.27
C LYS A 250 -2.76 19.13 2.73
N PHE A 251 -1.44 19.14 2.95
CA PHE A 251 -0.83 19.26 4.27
C PHE A 251 0.05 20.49 4.36
N LYS A 252 -0.12 21.25 5.45
CA LYS A 252 0.60 22.50 5.67
C LYS A 252 2.06 22.24 6.03
N PRO A 253 3.01 23.11 5.62
CA PRO A 253 4.41 23.03 6.01
C PRO A 253 4.64 22.89 7.52
N SER A 254 3.79 23.48 8.35
CA SER A 254 3.88 23.42 9.81
C SER A 254 3.69 22.01 10.40
N GLN A 255 3.15 21.06 9.64
CA GLN A 255 2.95 19.68 10.09
C GLN A 255 4.21 18.83 9.98
N PHE A 256 5.25 19.29 9.27
CA PHE A 256 6.49 18.56 9.01
C PHE A 256 7.70 19.16 9.73
N LYS A 257 7.46 19.98 10.76
CA LYS A 257 8.51 20.67 11.50
C LYS A 257 8.85 19.90 12.76
N GLU A 258 10.09 19.41 12.81
CA GLU A 258 10.96 19.46 13.99
C GLU A 258 12.25 20.16 13.57
#